data_AF-A0A6N7EGD3-F1
#
_entry.id   AF-A0A6N7EGD3-F1
#
_cell.length_a   1.000
_cell.length_b   1.000
_cell.length_c   1.000
_cell.angle_alpha   90.00
_cell.angle_beta   90.00
_cell.angle_gamma   90.00
#
_symmetry.space_group_name_H-M   'P 1'
#
loop_
_entity.id
_entity.type
_entity.pdbx_description
1 polymer ?
#
loop_
_entity_poly.entity_id
_entity_poly.type
_entity_poly.pdbx_seq_one_letter_code
_entity_poly.pdbx_strand_id
1 'polypeptide(L)'
;MHRVRRAVRTLAPGYFALVMGSGIISVGMRLEGFELLSQLLAWVCGIAYALLLVLTVWRLLRYRSDILDEFTDARRAFGYFTFVAGTNVLGVRLSMDGHVFWTAALLVLSFGSWIVLGYVVPWTAVLGRTNRPVVATANGTWFIWVVASQSVAVASASLQPGSDQELSGWLALLAVVSWSVGIFLYASAGVIVAMRMLLYELRAIDLNPPYWVAMGACAITVLAGARIVEMADAPMVNATRGLVAGLSVVFWAFATWLIPPLIAAGWWRHWRHRVPLTYDATLWSIVFPLGMYAVAGIYLGQADQLPVVGVIGAVELWFAFLVWTLVFVAMVVHLWRTVLTDRASSIPPPGR
;
A
#
# COMPACT_ATOMS: atom_id res chain seq x y z
N MET A 1 23.43 15.26 -14.80
CA MET A 1 22.02 15.74 -14.92
C MET A 1 21.11 14.86 -15.80
N HIS A 2 21.53 14.35 -16.95
CA HIS A 2 20.65 13.54 -17.84
C HIS A 2 20.10 12.25 -17.20
N ARG A 3 20.88 11.56 -16.36
CA ARG A 3 20.46 10.33 -15.67
C ARG A 3 19.34 10.57 -14.66
N VAL A 4 19.50 11.57 -13.80
CA VAL A 4 18.49 11.97 -12.81
C VAL A 4 17.19 12.38 -13.52
N ARG A 5 17.27 13.16 -14.61
CA ARG A 5 16.09 13.52 -15.41
C ARG A 5 15.37 12.29 -15.99
N ARG A 6 16.10 11.28 -16.47
CA ARG A 6 15.51 10.03 -16.98
C ARG A 6 14.88 9.19 -15.86
N ALA A 7 15.55 9.09 -14.71
CA ALA A 7 15.03 8.38 -13.53
C ALA A 7 13.73 9.04 -13.01
N VAL A 8 13.68 10.37 -12.95
CA VAL A 8 12.48 11.11 -12.54
C VAL A 8 11.33 10.91 -13.53
N ARG A 9 11.63 10.95 -14.83
CA ARG A 9 10.62 10.72 -15.88
C ARG A 9 9.98 9.34 -15.78
N THR A 10 10.78 8.33 -15.43
CA THR A 10 10.40 6.91 -15.38
C THR A 10 10.05 6.40 -13.97
N LEU A 11 9.94 7.31 -12.99
CA LEU A 11 9.57 6.95 -11.62
C LEU A 11 8.22 6.23 -11.62
N ALA A 12 8.21 5.01 -11.09
CA ALA A 12 7.00 4.21 -11.03
C ALA A 12 5.96 4.86 -10.08
N PRO A 13 4.69 5.04 -10.50
CA PRO A 13 3.64 5.60 -9.64
C PRO A 13 3.45 4.84 -8.32
N GLY A 14 3.69 3.53 -8.34
CA GLY A 14 3.56 2.65 -7.17
C GLY A 14 4.75 2.68 -6.20
N TYR A 15 5.76 3.52 -6.40
CA TYR A 15 7.00 3.43 -5.61
C TYR A 15 6.84 3.92 -4.16
N PHE A 16 5.75 4.62 -3.83
CA PHE A 16 5.37 4.86 -2.43
C PHE A 16 5.03 3.58 -1.65
N ALA A 17 4.92 2.42 -2.30
CA ALA A 17 4.88 1.13 -1.62
C ALA A 17 6.10 0.89 -0.70
N LEU A 18 7.26 1.48 -1.02
CA LEU A 18 8.44 1.50 -0.12
C LEU A 18 8.13 2.17 1.22
N VAL A 19 7.45 3.32 1.18
CA VAL A 19 7.03 4.08 2.37
C VAL A 19 6.01 3.26 3.16
N MET A 20 5.01 2.70 2.47
CA MET A 20 3.99 1.86 3.09
C MET A 20 4.61 0.66 3.83
N GLY A 21 5.50 -0.09 3.16
CA GLY A 21 6.15 -1.27 3.73
C GLY A 21 7.08 -0.92 4.90
N SER A 22 7.92 0.10 4.75
CA SER A 22 8.84 0.52 5.82
C SER A 22 8.09 1.07 7.03
N GLY A 23 7.05 1.88 6.79
CA GLY A 23 6.25 2.48 7.85
C GLY A 23 5.42 1.45 8.61
N ILE A 24 4.80 0.47 7.94
CA ILE A 24 3.98 -0.54 8.64
C ILE A 24 4.84 -1.49 9.48
N ILE A 25 6.03 -1.88 9.00
CA ILE A 25 6.94 -2.70 9.80
C ILE A 25 7.50 -1.88 10.97
N SER A 26 7.74 -0.57 10.78
CA SER A 26 8.08 0.33 11.89
C SER A 26 6.99 0.38 12.97
N VAL A 27 5.71 0.47 12.56
CA VAL A 27 4.56 0.39 13.47
C VAL A 27 4.55 -0.95 14.21
N GLY A 28 4.69 -2.07 13.50
CA GLY A 28 4.73 -3.40 14.12
C GLY A 28 5.86 -3.56 15.14
N MET A 29 7.06 -3.10 14.80
CA MET A 29 8.22 -3.15 15.71
C MET A 29 8.00 -2.29 16.97
N ARG A 30 7.26 -1.17 16.86
CA ARG A 30 6.87 -0.34 18.01
C ARG A 30 5.86 -1.06 18.90
N LEU A 31 4.88 -1.75 18.32
CA LEU A 31 3.87 -2.51 19.08
C LEU A 31 4.50 -3.65 19.89
N GLU A 32 5.52 -4.30 19.34
CA GLU A 32 6.25 -5.39 20.01
C GLU A 32 7.40 -4.88 20.91
N GLY A 33 7.55 -3.56 21.08
CA GLY A 33 8.55 -2.96 21.99
C GLY A 33 9.98 -2.89 21.46
N PHE A 34 10.22 -3.19 20.17
CA PHE A 34 11.53 -3.07 19.52
C PHE A 34 11.80 -1.64 19.05
N GLU A 35 12.00 -0.73 20.01
CA GLU A 35 12.13 0.72 19.77
C GLU A 35 13.20 1.10 18.75
N LEU A 36 14.41 0.52 18.87
CA LEU A 36 15.52 0.86 18.00
C LEU A 36 15.21 0.48 16.54
N LEU A 37 14.70 -0.73 16.30
CA LEU A 37 14.31 -1.17 14.95
C LEU A 37 13.17 -0.32 14.39
N SER A 38 12.18 -0.02 15.24
CA SER A 38 11.07 0.84 14.86
C SER A 38 11.56 2.21 14.40
N GLN A 39 12.44 2.86 15.17
CA GLN A 39 12.97 4.19 14.84
C GLN A 39 13.82 4.17 13.57
N LEU A 40 14.68 3.17 13.37
CA LEU A 40 15.46 3.04 12.14
C LEU A 40 14.57 2.92 10.91
N LEU A 41 13.53 2.08 10.98
CA LEU A 41 12.55 1.94 9.90
C LEU A 41 11.71 3.20 9.69
N ALA A 42 11.39 3.94 10.77
CA ALA A 42 10.70 5.22 10.70
C ALA A 42 11.55 6.28 9.96
N TRP A 43 12.85 6.34 10.24
CA TRP A 43 13.78 7.21 9.51
C TRP A 43 13.87 6.83 8.04
N VAL A 44 14.00 5.54 7.70
CA VAL A 44 13.98 5.10 6.30
C VAL A 44 12.67 5.47 5.62
N CYS A 45 11.54 5.27 6.29
CA CYS A 45 10.21 5.65 5.82
C CYS A 45 10.10 7.15 5.54
N GLY A 46 10.51 8.00 6.49
CA GLY A 46 10.46 9.46 6.36
C GLY A 46 11.38 10.01 5.27
N ILE A 47 12.61 9.50 5.18
CA ILE A 47 13.57 9.87 4.11
C ILE A 47 13.03 9.44 2.75
N ALA A 48 12.55 8.20 2.61
CA ALA A 48 11.96 7.71 1.38
C ALA A 48 10.73 8.55 0.98
N TYR A 49 9.86 8.90 1.93
CA TYR A 49 8.70 9.74 1.69
C TYR A 49 9.09 11.11 1.15
N ALA A 50 10.00 11.81 1.84
CA ALA A 50 10.46 13.13 1.43
C ALA A 50 11.09 13.11 0.03
N LEU A 51 11.95 12.12 -0.25
CA LEU A 51 12.58 11.95 -1.56
C LEU A 51 11.54 11.67 -2.65
N LEU A 52 10.63 10.72 -2.43
CA LEU A 52 9.61 10.38 -3.41
C LEU A 52 8.64 11.53 -3.65
N LEU A 53 8.29 12.28 -2.61
CA LEU A 53 7.46 13.48 -2.72
C LEU A 53 8.13 14.53 -3.60
N VAL A 54 9.41 14.86 -3.34
CA VAL A 54 10.18 15.81 -4.16
C VAL A 54 10.28 15.34 -5.61
N LEU A 55 10.58 14.05 -5.84
CA LEU A 55 10.68 13.50 -7.19
C LEU A 55 9.32 13.51 -7.92
N THR A 56 8.22 13.25 -7.21
CA THR A 56 6.87 13.25 -7.76
C THR A 56 6.42 14.66 -8.10
N VAL A 57 6.66 15.63 -7.22
CA VAL A 57 6.38 17.05 -7.49
C VAL A 57 7.21 17.55 -8.67
N TRP A 58 8.50 17.19 -8.73
CA TRP A 58 9.33 17.54 -9.88
C TRP A 58 8.81 16.91 -11.18
N ARG A 59 8.38 15.65 -11.14
CA ARG A 59 7.74 14.97 -12.28
C ARG A 59 6.45 15.68 -12.69
N LEU A 60 5.63 16.10 -11.73
CA LEU A 60 4.39 16.84 -11.96
C LEU A 60 4.61 18.24 -12.54
N LEU A 61 5.75 18.88 -12.28
CA LEU A 61 6.06 20.19 -12.87
C LEU A 61 6.66 20.06 -14.27
N ARG A 62 7.48 19.03 -14.52
CA ARG A 62 8.29 18.92 -15.75
C ARG A 62 7.76 17.94 -16.79
N TYR A 63 7.02 16.91 -16.39
CA TYR A 63 6.60 15.78 -17.22
C TYR A 63 5.10 15.51 -17.10
N ARG A 64 4.28 16.57 -17.11
CA ARG A 64 2.81 16.51 -16.96
C ARG A 64 2.13 15.60 -17.97
N SER A 65 2.57 15.64 -19.24
CA SER A 65 2.02 14.80 -20.31
C SER A 65 2.20 13.32 -19.99
N ASP A 66 3.39 12.91 -19.53
CA ASP A 66 3.68 11.51 -19.21
C ASP A 66 2.81 11.03 -18.03
N ILE A 67 2.53 11.90 -17.05
CA ILE A 67 1.63 11.58 -15.93
C ILE A 67 0.18 11.43 -16.39
N LEU A 68 -0.30 12.35 -17.24
CA LEU A 68 -1.66 12.29 -17.78
C LEU A 68 -1.88 11.02 -18.60
N ASP A 69 -0.90 10.63 -19.42
CA ASP A 69 -0.94 9.37 -20.16
C ASP A 69 -1.03 8.15 -19.22
N GLU A 70 -0.30 8.16 -18.11
CA GLU A 70 -0.37 7.10 -17.10
C GLU A 70 -1.70 7.03 -16.36
N PHE A 71 -2.37 8.16 -16.12
CA PHE A 71 -3.72 8.17 -15.55
C PHE A 71 -4.74 7.48 -16.47
N THR A 72 -4.54 7.53 -17.78
CA THR A 72 -5.38 6.79 -18.75
C THR A 72 -5.02 5.30 -18.85
N ASP A 73 -3.92 4.84 -18.24
CA ASP A 73 -3.58 3.42 -18.16
C ASP A 73 -4.03 2.80 -16.84
N ALA A 74 -5.16 2.09 -16.87
CA ALA A 74 -5.71 1.37 -15.73
C ALA A 74 -4.74 0.35 -15.08
N ARG A 75 -3.67 -0.07 -15.78
CA ARG A 75 -2.61 -0.91 -15.17
C ARG A 75 -1.72 -0.15 -14.20
N ARG A 76 -1.59 1.17 -14.38
CA ARG A 76 -0.63 2.03 -13.66
C ARG A 76 -1.32 3.05 -12.78
N ALA A 77 -2.48 3.56 -13.20
CA ALA A 77 -3.22 4.63 -12.52
C ALA A 77 -3.51 4.30 -11.04
N PHE A 78 -3.87 3.06 -10.73
CA PHE A 78 -4.11 2.65 -9.35
C PHE A 78 -2.84 2.67 -8.46
N GLY A 79 -1.65 2.65 -9.05
CA GLY A 79 -0.39 2.81 -8.34
C GLY A 79 -0.28 4.16 -7.62
N TYR A 80 -0.92 5.22 -8.12
CA TYR A 80 -0.90 6.54 -7.47
C TYR A 80 -1.56 6.53 -6.09
N PHE A 81 -2.47 5.60 -5.80
CA PHE A 81 -3.06 5.44 -4.46
C PHE A 81 -2.04 4.99 -3.41
N THR A 82 -0.85 4.50 -3.80
CA THR A 82 0.24 4.24 -2.85
C THR A 82 0.71 5.52 -2.16
N PHE A 83 0.55 6.69 -2.78
CA PHE A 83 0.81 7.98 -2.15
C PHE A 83 -0.10 8.22 -0.95
N VAL A 84 -1.41 7.99 -1.11
CA VAL A 84 -2.41 8.13 -0.03
C VAL A 84 -2.06 7.20 1.12
N ALA A 85 -1.87 5.91 0.81
CA ALA A 85 -1.56 4.90 1.81
C ALA A 85 -0.22 5.17 2.52
N GLY A 86 0.84 5.49 1.78
CA GLY A 86 2.15 5.80 2.35
C GLY A 86 2.13 7.05 3.25
N THR A 87 1.40 8.08 2.84
CA THR A 87 1.19 9.31 3.63
C THR A 87 0.51 9.00 4.95
N ASN A 88 -0.56 8.20 4.92
CA ASN A 88 -1.30 7.81 6.13
C ASN A 88 -0.49 6.90 7.05
N VAL A 89 0.25 5.93 6.51
CA VAL A 89 1.11 5.04 7.32
C VAL A 89 2.20 5.84 8.04
N LEU A 90 2.84 6.80 7.34
CA LEU A 90 3.80 7.72 7.97
C LEU A 90 3.11 8.56 9.06
N GLY A 91 1.92 9.10 8.78
CA GLY A 91 1.13 9.84 9.75
C GLY A 91 0.79 9.03 11.00
N VAL A 92 0.36 7.78 10.85
CA VAL A 92 0.07 6.86 11.97
C VAL A 92 1.33 6.62 12.79
N ARG A 93 2.47 6.38 12.15
CA ARG A 93 3.74 6.18 12.85
C ARG A 93 4.16 7.42 13.64
N LEU A 94 3.99 8.62 13.08
CA LEU A 94 4.25 9.89 13.76
C LEU A 94 3.30 10.12 14.94
N SER A 95 2.05 9.65 14.84
CA SER A 95 1.07 9.72 15.95
C SER A 95 1.56 8.92 17.16
N MET A 96 2.15 7.74 16.94
CA MET A 96 2.73 6.90 18.01
C MET A 96 3.93 7.55 18.72
N ASP A 97 4.56 8.55 18.10
CA ASP A 97 5.63 9.37 18.71
C ASP A 97 5.09 10.68 19.31
N GLY A 98 3.77 10.90 19.29
CA GLY A 98 3.11 12.10 19.83
C GLY A 98 3.05 13.29 18.88
N HIS A 99 3.42 13.13 17.60
CA HIS A 99 3.43 14.21 16.60
C HIS A 99 2.05 14.43 15.94
N VAL A 100 1.03 14.69 16.77
CA VAL A 100 -0.39 14.77 16.36
C VAL A 100 -0.63 15.79 15.23
N PHE A 101 0.00 16.97 15.30
CA PHE A 101 -0.14 18.02 14.27
C PHE A 101 0.27 17.51 12.88
N TRP A 102 1.41 16.82 12.78
CA TRP A 102 1.89 16.28 11.51
C TRP A 102 1.01 15.16 11.01
N THR A 103 0.52 14.29 11.90
CA THR A 103 -0.46 13.25 11.54
C THR A 103 -1.73 13.86 10.96
N ALA A 104 -2.27 14.91 11.56
CA ALA A 104 -3.47 15.61 11.07
C ALA A 104 -3.22 16.27 9.70
N ALA A 105 -2.08 16.95 9.52
CA ALA A 105 -1.72 17.56 8.25
C ALA A 105 -1.59 16.53 7.12
N LEU A 106 -0.95 15.39 7.41
CA LEU A 106 -0.81 14.28 6.46
C LEU A 106 -2.16 13.62 6.16
N LEU A 107 -3.07 13.51 7.14
CA LEU A 107 -4.43 13.01 6.92
C LEU A 107 -5.22 13.94 5.99
N VAL A 108 -5.15 15.26 6.17
CA VAL A 108 -5.83 16.22 5.29
C VAL A 108 -5.30 16.11 3.86
N LEU A 109 -3.98 16.02 3.71
CA LEU A 109 -3.33 15.85 2.40
C LEU A 109 -3.73 14.53 1.72
N SER A 110 -3.71 13.43 2.48
CA SER A 110 -4.04 12.11 1.95
C SER A 110 -5.52 11.98 1.64
N PHE A 111 -6.41 12.56 2.46
CA PHE A 111 -7.85 12.57 2.24
C PHE A 111 -8.22 13.36 0.98
N GLY A 112 -7.67 14.57 0.81
CA GLY A 112 -7.85 15.35 -0.41
C GLY A 112 -7.37 14.59 -1.65
N SER A 113 -6.19 13.96 -1.54
CA SER A 113 -5.64 13.12 -2.61
C SER A 113 -6.50 11.89 -2.89
N TRP A 114 -7.06 11.25 -1.86
CA TRP A 114 -7.93 10.09 -1.99
C TRP A 114 -9.25 10.43 -2.70
N ILE A 115 -9.87 11.57 -2.37
CA ILE A 115 -11.07 12.05 -3.07
C ILE A 115 -10.74 12.31 -4.54
N VAL A 116 -9.70 13.09 -4.82
CA VAL A 116 -9.30 13.42 -6.20
C VAL A 116 -9.03 12.16 -7.01
N LEU A 117 -8.16 11.27 -6.51
CA LEU A 117 -7.82 10.03 -7.21
C LEU A 117 -9.02 9.07 -7.29
N GLY A 118 -9.84 9.02 -6.25
CA GLY A 118 -11.03 8.17 -6.13
C GLY A 118 -12.07 8.43 -7.21
N TYR A 119 -12.20 9.68 -7.66
CA TYR A 119 -13.09 10.01 -8.77
C TYR A 119 -12.35 10.06 -10.12
N VAL A 120 -11.12 10.59 -10.17
CA VAL A 120 -10.38 10.75 -11.43
C VAL A 120 -9.94 9.41 -12.02
N VAL A 121 -9.41 8.48 -11.21
CA VAL A 121 -8.85 7.22 -11.71
C VAL A 121 -9.94 6.31 -12.30
N PRO A 122 -11.06 6.01 -11.62
CA PRO A 122 -12.11 5.19 -12.22
C PRO A 122 -12.76 5.89 -13.43
N TRP A 123 -12.97 7.21 -13.36
CA TRP A 123 -13.50 7.98 -14.48
C TRP A 123 -12.63 7.84 -15.73
N THR A 124 -11.32 8.10 -15.60
CA THR A 124 -10.37 7.99 -16.72
C THR A 124 -10.14 6.56 -17.18
N ALA A 125 -10.14 5.58 -16.28
CA ALA A 125 -10.01 4.16 -16.62
C ALA A 125 -11.24 3.61 -17.37
N VAL A 126 -12.45 4.04 -17.02
CA VAL A 126 -13.71 3.54 -17.59
C VAL A 126 -14.14 4.33 -18.82
N LEU A 127 -13.97 5.66 -18.83
CA LEU A 127 -14.46 6.55 -19.90
C LEU A 127 -13.36 7.02 -20.86
N GLY A 128 -12.08 6.92 -20.46
CA GLY A 128 -10.97 7.46 -21.23
C GLY A 128 -10.46 6.58 -22.37
N ARG A 129 -10.93 5.34 -22.51
CA ARG A 129 -10.44 4.40 -23.55
C ARG A 129 -11.48 4.01 -24.58
N THR A 130 -11.09 4.14 -25.85
CA THR A 130 -11.81 3.63 -27.03
C THR A 130 -11.72 2.11 -27.14
N ASN A 131 -10.65 1.49 -26.60
CA ASN A 131 -10.46 0.03 -26.64
C ASN A 131 -11.02 -0.64 -25.38
N ARG A 132 -12.16 -1.30 -25.57
CA ARG A 132 -12.76 -2.24 -24.60
C ARG A 132 -12.24 -3.65 -24.88
N PRO A 133 -12.01 -4.47 -23.83
CA PRO A 133 -12.51 -4.32 -22.45
C PRO A 133 -11.47 -3.95 -21.39
N VAL A 134 -11.84 -3.07 -20.46
CA VAL A 134 -11.02 -2.62 -19.31
C VAL A 134 -10.62 -3.78 -18.39
N VAL A 135 -11.47 -4.80 -18.29
CA VAL A 135 -11.23 -6.03 -17.49
C VAL A 135 -9.93 -6.72 -17.89
N ALA A 136 -9.55 -6.71 -19.18
CA ALA A 136 -8.30 -7.33 -19.65
C ALA A 136 -7.03 -6.72 -19.01
N THR A 137 -7.15 -5.50 -18.50
CA THR A 137 -6.03 -4.75 -17.89
C THR A 137 -5.98 -4.81 -16.37
N ALA A 138 -6.97 -5.48 -15.75
CA ALA A 138 -7.04 -5.60 -14.30
C ALA A 138 -5.90 -6.48 -13.76
N ASN A 139 -5.28 -6.02 -12.68
CA ASN A 139 -4.19 -6.72 -12.00
C ASN A 139 -4.18 -6.35 -10.51
N GLY A 140 -3.24 -6.89 -9.74
CA GLY A 140 -3.17 -6.69 -8.29
C GLY A 140 -3.10 -5.23 -7.81
N THR A 141 -2.67 -4.27 -8.65
CA THR A 141 -2.65 -2.85 -8.28
C THR A 141 -4.03 -2.28 -8.01
N TRP A 142 -5.10 -2.88 -8.53
CA TRP A 142 -6.47 -2.42 -8.31
C TRP A 142 -6.86 -2.45 -6.82
N PHE A 143 -6.30 -3.39 -6.06
CA PHE A 143 -6.50 -3.47 -4.61
C PHE A 143 -5.83 -2.32 -3.84
N ILE A 144 -4.89 -1.58 -4.44
CA ILE A 144 -4.30 -0.38 -3.81
C ILE A 144 -5.36 0.70 -3.58
N TRP A 145 -6.44 0.72 -4.39
CA TRP A 145 -7.58 1.60 -4.18
C TRP A 145 -8.26 1.37 -2.82
N VAL A 146 -8.43 0.09 -2.47
CA VAL A 146 -8.93 -0.35 -1.16
C VAL A 146 -7.98 0.09 -0.07
N VAL A 147 -6.68 -0.19 -0.25
CA VAL A 147 -5.65 0.15 0.74
C VAL A 147 -5.63 1.66 1.03
N ALA A 148 -5.79 2.50 0.02
CA ALA A 148 -5.90 3.94 0.23
C ALA A 148 -7.11 4.32 1.09
N SER A 149 -8.30 3.79 0.77
CA SER A 149 -9.51 4.04 1.56
C SER A 149 -9.34 3.60 3.02
N GLN A 150 -8.85 2.37 3.23
CA GLN A 150 -8.63 1.82 4.57
C GLN A 150 -7.55 2.59 5.34
N SER A 151 -6.52 3.10 4.66
CA SER A 151 -5.49 3.91 5.31
C SER A 151 -6.02 5.24 5.87
N VAL A 152 -7.02 5.84 5.22
CA VAL A 152 -7.72 7.03 5.75
C VAL A 152 -8.48 6.65 7.02
N ALA A 153 -9.11 5.47 7.04
CA ALA A 153 -9.80 4.98 8.22
C ALA A 153 -8.85 4.80 9.41
N VAL A 154 -7.71 4.12 9.19
CA VAL A 154 -6.69 3.90 10.24
C VAL A 154 -6.13 5.22 10.77
N ALA A 155 -5.80 6.17 9.89
CA ALA A 155 -5.25 7.46 10.30
C ALA A 155 -6.28 8.29 11.08
N SER A 156 -7.55 8.28 10.66
CA SER A 156 -8.63 8.97 11.36
C SER A 156 -8.89 8.39 12.74
N ALA A 157 -8.99 7.05 12.83
CA ALA A 157 -9.16 6.34 14.10
C ALA A 157 -7.97 6.56 15.05
N SER A 158 -6.76 6.77 14.52
CA SER A 158 -5.56 7.01 15.33
C SER A 158 -5.44 8.41 15.89
N LEU A 159 -6.17 9.39 15.34
CA LEU A 159 -6.20 10.77 15.84
C LEU A 159 -7.33 11.02 16.83
N GLN A 160 -8.43 10.28 16.73
CA GLN A 160 -9.65 10.54 17.50
C GLN A 160 -9.42 10.57 19.04
N PRO A 161 -8.65 9.66 19.66
CA PRO A 161 -8.50 9.64 21.12
C PRO A 161 -7.86 10.91 21.72
N GLY A 162 -7.10 11.67 20.94
CA GLY A 162 -6.44 12.91 21.38
C GLY A 162 -7.11 14.19 20.88
N SER A 163 -8.33 14.10 20.35
CA SER A 163 -9.03 15.20 19.68
C SER A 163 -10.14 15.81 20.54
N ASP A 164 -10.42 17.09 20.35
CA ASP A 164 -11.57 17.76 20.97
C ASP A 164 -12.91 17.13 20.53
N GLN A 165 -13.97 17.37 21.30
CA GLN A 165 -15.26 16.67 21.17
C GLN A 165 -15.90 16.81 19.77
N GLU A 166 -15.80 17.98 19.14
CA GLU A 166 -16.32 18.19 17.77
C GLU A 166 -15.50 17.42 16.73
N LEU A 167 -14.17 17.49 16.82
CA LEU A 167 -13.26 16.84 15.88
C LEU A 167 -13.34 15.30 15.99
N SER A 168 -13.54 14.78 17.20
CA SER A 168 -13.75 13.36 17.47
C SER A 168 -14.92 12.78 16.68
N GLY A 169 -16.05 13.51 16.60
CA GLY A 169 -17.21 13.09 15.81
C GLY A 169 -16.93 13.00 14.31
N TRP A 170 -16.21 13.99 13.76
CA TRP A 170 -15.81 14.00 12.35
C TRP A 170 -14.81 12.91 12.00
N LEU A 171 -13.84 12.64 12.88
CA LEU A 171 -12.87 11.55 12.69
C LEU A 171 -13.54 10.18 12.75
N ALA A 172 -14.51 9.99 13.66
CA ALA A 172 -15.35 8.79 13.72
C ALA A 172 -16.16 8.58 12.43
N LEU A 173 -16.82 9.64 11.95
CA LEU A 173 -17.55 9.60 10.68
C LEU A 173 -16.61 9.24 9.52
N LEU A 174 -15.48 9.93 9.42
CA LEU A 174 -14.50 9.71 8.35
C LEU A 174 -13.95 8.28 8.39
N ALA A 175 -13.65 7.75 9.58
CA ALA A 175 -13.15 6.39 9.74
C ALA A 175 -14.16 5.34 9.25
N VAL A 176 -15.41 5.42 9.72
CA VAL A 176 -16.46 4.46 9.34
C VAL A 176 -16.84 4.57 7.86
N VAL A 177 -16.94 5.79 7.31
CA VAL A 177 -17.24 6.00 5.89
C VAL A 177 -16.13 5.44 5.00
N SER A 178 -14.88 5.80 5.27
CA SER A 178 -13.74 5.32 4.46
C SER A 178 -13.52 3.80 4.58
N TRP A 179 -13.77 3.22 5.76
CA TRP A 179 -13.76 1.77 5.95
C TRP A 179 -14.84 1.08 5.12
N SER A 180 -16.07 1.61 5.16
CA SER A 180 -17.22 1.08 4.42
C SER A 180 -16.99 1.15 2.90
N VAL A 181 -16.52 2.30 2.40
CA VAL A 181 -16.15 2.45 0.98
C VAL A 181 -15.10 1.41 0.60
N GLY A 182 -14.06 1.23 1.43
CA GLY A 182 -13.01 0.24 1.18
C GLY A 182 -13.53 -1.19 1.00
N ILE A 183 -14.55 -1.60 1.76
CA ILE A 183 -15.16 -2.94 1.61
C ILE A 183 -15.82 -3.11 0.24
N PHE A 184 -16.63 -2.14 -0.19
CA PHE A 184 -17.26 -2.18 -1.51
C PHE A 184 -16.21 -2.16 -2.63
N LEU A 185 -15.16 -1.34 -2.47
CA LEU A 185 -14.03 -1.32 -3.41
C LEU A 185 -13.32 -2.67 -3.48
N TYR A 186 -13.18 -3.38 -2.35
CA TYR A 186 -12.56 -4.71 -2.32
C TYR A 186 -13.39 -5.74 -3.09
N ALA A 187 -14.70 -5.75 -2.87
CA ALA A 187 -15.61 -6.61 -3.61
C ALA A 187 -15.56 -6.31 -5.12
N SER A 188 -15.62 -5.03 -5.52
CA SER A 188 -15.54 -4.63 -6.92
C SER A 188 -14.21 -5.00 -7.57
N ALA A 189 -13.07 -4.66 -6.94
CA ALA A 189 -11.75 -5.01 -7.45
C ALA A 189 -11.55 -6.52 -7.54
N GLY A 190 -12.01 -7.27 -6.53
CA GLY A 190 -11.98 -8.73 -6.49
C GLY A 190 -12.74 -9.36 -7.65
N VAL A 191 -13.98 -8.92 -7.90
CA VAL A 191 -14.78 -9.41 -9.03
C VAL A 191 -14.10 -9.10 -10.36
N ILE A 192 -13.59 -7.89 -10.57
CA ILE A 192 -12.95 -7.51 -11.83
C ILE A 192 -11.66 -8.31 -12.06
N VAL A 193 -10.82 -8.48 -11.03
CA VAL A 193 -9.59 -9.27 -11.13
C VAL A 193 -9.90 -10.76 -11.33
N ALA A 194 -10.92 -11.29 -10.68
CA ALA A 194 -11.38 -12.66 -10.88
C ALA A 194 -11.90 -12.87 -12.32
N MET A 195 -12.74 -11.96 -12.83
CA MET A 195 -13.18 -11.97 -14.22
C MET A 195 -11.98 -11.93 -15.18
N ARG A 196 -10.96 -11.11 -14.90
CA ARG A 196 -9.73 -11.07 -15.69
C ARG A 196 -9.02 -12.42 -15.73
N MET A 197 -8.95 -13.12 -14.60
CA MET A 197 -8.31 -14.44 -14.49
C MET A 197 -9.12 -15.56 -15.17
N LEU A 198 -10.45 -15.44 -15.23
CA LEU A 198 -11.34 -16.42 -15.86
C LEU A 198 -11.48 -16.23 -17.37
N LEU A 199 -11.47 -14.97 -17.85
CA LEU A 199 -11.77 -14.63 -19.24
C LEU A 199 -10.52 -14.50 -20.12
N TYR A 200 -9.35 -14.27 -19.54
CA TYR A 200 -8.10 -14.04 -20.28
C TYR A 200 -7.02 -15.02 -19.85
N GLU A 201 -6.15 -15.38 -20.79
CA GLU A 201 -5.01 -16.24 -20.51
C GLU A 201 -4.10 -15.62 -19.45
N LEU A 202 -3.83 -16.40 -18.39
CA LEU A 202 -2.99 -15.99 -17.27
C LEU A 202 -1.57 -16.56 -17.47
N ARG A 203 -0.66 -15.74 -18.02
CA ARG A 203 0.74 -16.15 -18.18
C ARG A 203 1.50 -15.92 -16.87
N ALA A 204 2.57 -16.69 -16.66
CA ALA A 204 3.43 -16.55 -15.47
C ALA A 204 4.00 -15.13 -15.27
N ILE A 205 4.23 -14.38 -16.35
CA ILE A 205 4.70 -12.98 -16.28
C ILE A 205 3.63 -12.01 -15.79
N ASP A 206 2.36 -12.36 -15.96
CA ASP A 206 1.24 -11.52 -15.56
C ASP A 206 0.93 -11.64 -14.06
N LEU A 207 1.43 -12.68 -13.37
CA LEU A 207 1.38 -12.84 -11.91
C LEU A 207 2.45 -11.98 -11.23
N ASN A 208 2.25 -10.68 -11.35
CA ASN A 208 3.17 -9.68 -10.83
C ASN A 208 3.09 -9.55 -9.30
N PRO A 209 4.12 -8.98 -8.65
CA PRO A 209 4.15 -8.78 -7.20
C PRO A 209 2.91 -8.10 -6.59
N PRO A 210 2.25 -7.13 -7.26
CA PRO A 210 1.03 -6.49 -6.76
C PRO A 210 -0.14 -7.42 -6.44
N TYR A 211 -0.17 -8.69 -6.89
CA TYR A 211 -1.21 -9.64 -6.46
C TYR A 211 -1.23 -9.87 -4.95
N TRP A 212 -0.08 -9.72 -4.27
CA TRP A 212 -0.03 -9.75 -2.80
C TRP A 212 -0.86 -8.66 -2.13
N VAL A 213 -1.14 -7.55 -2.84
CA VAL A 213 -1.99 -6.46 -2.34
C VAL A 213 -3.44 -6.92 -2.16
N ALA A 214 -3.90 -8.00 -2.82
CA ALA A 214 -5.20 -8.59 -2.52
C ALA A 214 -5.30 -9.01 -1.04
N MET A 215 -4.31 -9.80 -0.58
CA MET A 215 -4.19 -10.16 0.84
C MET A 215 -3.96 -8.93 1.72
N GLY A 216 -3.05 -8.02 1.30
CA GLY A 216 -2.77 -6.79 2.06
C GLY A 216 -3.97 -5.87 2.23
N ALA A 217 -4.88 -5.81 1.27
CA ALA A 217 -6.11 -5.04 1.33
C ALA A 217 -7.10 -5.62 2.35
N CYS A 218 -7.18 -6.95 2.46
CA CYS A 218 -7.90 -7.59 3.57
C CYS A 218 -7.25 -7.21 4.90
N ALA A 219 -5.94 -7.36 5.03
CA ALA A 219 -5.23 -7.09 6.28
C ALA A 219 -5.40 -5.64 6.77
N ILE A 220 -5.29 -4.62 5.90
CA ILE A 220 -5.55 -3.23 6.32
C ILE A 220 -7.03 -2.99 6.65
N THR A 221 -7.97 -3.72 6.02
CA THR A 221 -9.40 -3.66 6.39
C THR A 221 -9.61 -4.18 7.83
N VAL A 222 -8.89 -5.24 8.22
CA VAL A 222 -8.86 -5.77 9.60
C VAL A 222 -8.25 -4.73 10.54
N LEU A 223 -7.09 -4.18 10.21
CA LEU A 223 -6.44 -3.15 11.05
C LEU A 223 -7.35 -1.94 11.24
N ALA A 224 -7.95 -1.42 10.17
CA ALA A 224 -8.89 -0.31 10.24
C ALA A 224 -10.11 -0.65 11.10
N GLY A 225 -10.64 -1.87 10.96
CA GLY A 225 -11.76 -2.32 11.77
C GLY A 225 -11.43 -2.43 13.25
N ALA A 226 -10.30 -3.05 13.60
CA ALA A 226 -9.80 -3.13 14.98
C ALA A 226 -9.63 -1.73 15.59
N ARG A 227 -9.06 -0.78 14.83
CA ARG A 227 -8.92 0.61 15.29
C ARG A 227 -10.25 1.32 15.48
N ILE A 228 -11.24 1.09 14.62
CA ILE A 228 -12.61 1.61 14.79
C ILE A 228 -13.27 1.01 16.04
N VAL A 229 -13.03 -0.28 16.32
CA VAL A 229 -13.53 -0.95 17.53
C VAL A 229 -12.86 -0.42 18.81
N GLU A 230 -11.68 0.18 18.73
CA GLU A 230 -11.02 0.86 19.86
C GLU A 230 -11.42 2.33 20.02
N MET A 231 -12.14 2.92 19.04
CA MET A 231 -12.53 4.33 19.09
C MET A 231 -13.43 4.64 20.28
N ALA A 232 -13.31 5.88 20.77
CA ALA A 232 -14.22 6.44 21.76
C ALA A 232 -15.65 6.48 21.19
N ASP A 233 -16.63 6.35 22.08
CA ASP A 233 -18.03 6.26 21.69
C ASP A 233 -18.47 7.49 20.89
N ALA A 234 -18.97 7.21 19.69
CA ALA A 234 -19.57 8.18 18.78
C ALA A 234 -20.77 7.51 18.11
N PRO A 235 -21.84 8.24 17.74
CA PRO A 235 -23.05 7.63 17.19
C PRO A 235 -22.79 6.66 16.02
N MET A 236 -21.88 7.03 15.12
CA MET A 236 -21.52 6.21 13.94
C MET A 236 -20.72 4.96 14.32
N VAL A 237 -19.79 5.07 15.28
CA VAL A 237 -19.00 3.93 15.78
C VAL A 237 -19.91 2.96 16.51
N ASN A 238 -20.78 3.45 17.39
CA ASN A 238 -21.69 2.62 18.19
C ASN A 238 -22.65 1.82 17.30
N ALA A 239 -23.14 2.42 16.21
CA ALA A 239 -24.00 1.75 15.25
C ALA A 239 -23.30 0.63 14.47
N THR A 240 -21.97 0.68 14.33
CA THR A 240 -21.20 -0.22 13.45
C THR A 240 -20.23 -1.14 14.18
N ARG A 241 -19.91 -0.89 15.45
CA ARG A 241 -18.84 -1.56 16.23
C ARG A 241 -18.92 -3.09 16.14
N GLY A 242 -20.09 -3.68 16.39
CA GLY A 242 -20.28 -5.14 16.32
C GLY A 242 -20.11 -5.72 14.91
N LEU A 243 -20.61 -5.01 13.88
CA LEU A 243 -20.45 -5.41 12.49
C LEU A 243 -18.98 -5.33 12.05
N VAL A 244 -18.29 -4.24 12.44
CA VAL A 244 -16.88 -4.00 12.14
C VAL A 244 -15.99 -5.07 12.78
N ALA A 245 -16.24 -5.42 14.05
CA ALA A 245 -15.52 -6.49 14.73
C ALA A 245 -15.72 -7.84 14.02
N GLY A 246 -16.97 -8.23 13.77
CA GLY A 246 -17.28 -9.49 13.07
C GLY A 246 -16.67 -9.57 11.66
N LEU A 247 -16.75 -8.48 10.88
CA LEU A 247 -16.13 -8.44 9.55
C LEU A 247 -14.61 -8.46 9.61
N SER A 248 -13.99 -7.88 10.64
CA SER A 248 -12.53 -7.93 10.81
C SER A 248 -12.02 -9.36 10.95
N VAL A 249 -12.73 -10.21 11.71
CA VAL A 249 -12.39 -11.64 11.81
C VAL A 249 -12.57 -12.36 10.46
N VAL A 250 -13.66 -12.08 9.73
CA VAL A 250 -13.90 -12.66 8.40
C VAL A 250 -12.81 -12.27 7.40
N PHE A 251 -12.44 -10.99 7.36
CA PHE A 251 -11.36 -10.50 6.50
C PHE A 251 -10.00 -11.07 6.90
N TRP A 252 -9.73 -11.28 8.19
CA TRP A 252 -8.50 -11.91 8.66
C TRP A 252 -8.42 -13.37 8.21
N ALA A 253 -9.50 -14.14 8.35
CA ALA A 253 -9.57 -15.52 7.88
C ALA A 253 -9.37 -15.59 6.35
N PHE A 254 -10.00 -14.69 5.60
CA PHE A 254 -9.82 -14.63 4.15
C PHE A 254 -8.41 -14.20 3.74
N ALA A 255 -7.80 -13.23 4.44
CA ALA A 255 -6.41 -12.84 4.21
C ALA A 255 -5.45 -14.03 4.39
N THR A 256 -5.65 -14.80 5.47
CA THR A 256 -4.90 -16.03 5.77
C THR A 256 -5.07 -17.06 4.65
N TRP A 257 -6.31 -17.25 4.18
CA TRP A 257 -6.62 -18.17 3.08
C TRP A 257 -5.95 -17.79 1.75
N LEU A 258 -5.67 -16.51 1.51
CA LEU A 258 -4.99 -16.04 0.30
C LEU A 258 -3.47 -16.30 0.32
N ILE A 259 -2.85 -16.58 1.47
CA ILE A 259 -1.39 -16.79 1.56
C ILE A 259 -0.93 -18.02 0.75
N PRO A 260 -1.51 -19.24 0.92
CA PRO A 260 -1.10 -20.41 0.13
C PRO A 260 -1.16 -20.22 -1.39
N PRO A 261 -2.26 -19.71 -2.00
CA PRO A 261 -2.31 -19.50 -3.45
C PRO A 261 -1.32 -18.42 -3.93
N LEU A 262 -1.03 -17.39 -3.12
CA LEU A 262 -0.03 -16.38 -3.46
C LEU A 262 1.40 -16.95 -3.47
N ILE A 263 1.73 -17.79 -2.49
CA ILE A 263 3.01 -18.52 -2.46
C ILE A 263 3.10 -19.48 -3.66
N ALA A 264 2.04 -20.23 -3.95
CA ALA A 264 1.98 -21.13 -5.10
C ALA A 264 2.15 -20.38 -6.44
N ALA A 265 1.53 -19.20 -6.58
CA ALA A 265 1.69 -18.33 -7.74
C ALA A 265 3.15 -17.85 -7.90
N GLY A 266 3.80 -17.45 -6.81
CA GLY A 266 5.22 -17.07 -6.81
C GLY A 266 6.14 -18.23 -7.18
N TRP A 267 5.90 -19.41 -6.61
CA TRP A 267 6.62 -20.65 -6.92
C TRP A 267 6.46 -21.03 -8.40
N TRP A 268 5.23 -21.02 -8.91
CA TRP A 268 4.94 -21.31 -10.32
C TRP A 268 5.67 -20.34 -11.27
N ARG A 269 5.65 -19.05 -10.94
CA ARG A 269 6.33 -18.01 -11.74
C ARG A 269 7.86 -18.18 -11.77
N HIS A 270 8.50 -18.32 -10.62
CA HIS A 270 9.96 -18.27 -10.53
C HIS A 270 10.63 -19.64 -10.68
N TRP A 271 10.02 -20.70 -10.13
CA TRP A 271 10.59 -22.04 -10.17
C TRP A 271 10.18 -22.78 -11.45
N ARG A 272 8.87 -22.90 -11.72
CA ARG A 272 8.36 -23.69 -12.85
C ARG A 272 8.57 -23.00 -14.20
N HIS A 273 8.35 -21.69 -14.25
CA HIS A 273 8.47 -20.88 -15.47
C HIS A 273 9.78 -20.09 -15.57
N ARG A 274 10.69 -20.23 -14.59
CA ARG A 274 12.05 -19.66 -14.58
C ARG A 274 12.11 -18.16 -14.88
N VAL A 275 11.08 -17.41 -14.48
CA VAL A 275 11.10 -15.95 -14.59
C VAL A 275 12.16 -15.41 -13.62
N PRO A 276 13.18 -14.68 -14.10
CA PRO A 276 14.29 -14.26 -13.26
C PRO A 276 13.83 -13.30 -12.15
N LEU A 277 14.42 -13.46 -10.96
CA LEU A 277 14.25 -12.55 -9.83
C LEU A 277 15.20 -11.36 -10.00
N THR A 278 14.76 -10.34 -10.75
CA THR A 278 15.42 -9.05 -10.82
C THR A 278 14.72 -8.05 -9.91
N TYR A 279 15.49 -7.11 -9.35
CA TYR A 279 14.88 -6.02 -8.59
C TYR A 279 14.00 -5.18 -9.51
N ASP A 280 12.74 -5.03 -9.11
CA ASP A 280 11.78 -4.09 -9.66
C ASP A 280 11.07 -3.40 -8.49
N ALA A 281 10.69 -2.14 -8.71
CA ALA A 281 9.94 -1.32 -7.77
C ALA A 281 8.67 -2.00 -7.23
N THR A 282 8.05 -2.86 -8.05
CA THR A 282 6.84 -3.60 -7.68
C THR A 282 7.06 -4.61 -6.55
N LEU A 283 8.30 -5.04 -6.25
CA LEU A 283 8.59 -5.95 -5.13
C LEU A 283 8.17 -5.36 -3.77
N TRP A 284 8.17 -4.03 -3.62
CA TRP A 284 7.65 -3.37 -2.43
C TRP A 284 6.16 -3.63 -2.18
N SER A 285 5.40 -4.00 -3.22
CA SER A 285 4.00 -4.42 -3.10
C SER A 285 3.83 -5.81 -2.45
N ILE A 286 4.90 -6.55 -2.16
CA ILE A 286 4.90 -7.77 -1.33
C ILE A 286 5.19 -7.42 0.13
N VAL A 287 6.15 -6.53 0.35
CA VAL A 287 6.60 -6.13 1.70
C VAL A 287 5.46 -5.53 2.52
N PHE A 288 4.69 -4.62 1.91
CA PHE A 288 3.57 -3.98 2.59
C PHE A 288 2.49 -4.99 3.06
N PRO A 289 1.95 -5.88 2.21
CA PRO A 289 0.97 -6.88 2.65
C PRO A 289 1.44 -7.77 3.81
N LEU A 290 2.69 -8.25 3.78
CA LEU A 290 3.23 -9.09 4.87
C LEU A 290 3.27 -8.31 6.18
N GLY A 291 3.84 -7.10 6.16
CA GLY A 291 3.89 -6.24 7.34
C GLY A 291 2.50 -5.82 7.84
N MET A 292 1.57 -5.59 6.92
CA MET A 292 0.19 -5.25 7.24
C MET A 292 -0.58 -6.41 7.87
N TYR A 293 -0.41 -7.64 7.37
CA TYR A 293 -1.00 -8.83 7.98
C TYR A 293 -0.45 -9.06 9.39
N ALA A 294 0.85 -8.88 9.59
CA ALA A 294 1.49 -8.94 10.89
C ALA A 294 0.87 -7.94 11.88
N VAL A 295 0.84 -6.65 11.52
CA VAL A 295 0.29 -5.58 12.37
C VAL A 295 -1.21 -5.75 12.61
N ALA A 296 -1.97 -6.17 11.60
CA ALA A 296 -3.39 -6.46 11.75
C ALA A 296 -3.62 -7.61 12.72
N GLY A 297 -2.80 -8.67 12.68
CA GLY A 297 -2.87 -9.79 13.62
C GLY A 297 -2.56 -9.37 15.06
N ILE A 298 -1.53 -8.56 15.26
CA ILE A 298 -1.15 -8.02 16.59
C ILE A 298 -2.31 -7.17 17.17
N TYR A 299 -2.83 -6.22 16.39
CA TYR A 299 -3.95 -5.36 16.82
C TYR A 299 -5.23 -6.15 17.07
N LEU A 300 -5.61 -7.06 16.16
CA LEU A 300 -6.82 -7.86 16.32
C LEU A 300 -6.72 -8.78 17.56
N GLY A 301 -5.52 -9.32 17.82
CA GLY A 301 -5.26 -10.11 19.02
C GLY A 301 -5.46 -9.32 20.31
N GLN A 302 -5.14 -8.02 20.30
CA GLN A 302 -5.34 -7.11 21.44
C GLN A 302 -6.80 -6.66 21.56
N ALA A 303 -7.43 -6.25 20.45
CA ALA A 303 -8.78 -5.69 20.43
C ALA A 303 -9.87 -6.72 20.76
N ASP A 304 -9.78 -7.93 20.17
CA ASP A 304 -10.81 -8.98 20.30
C ASP A 304 -10.41 -10.10 21.29
N GLN A 305 -9.32 -9.91 22.04
CA GLN A 305 -8.77 -10.92 22.97
C GLN A 305 -8.49 -12.28 22.31
N LEU A 306 -7.90 -12.26 21.11
CA LEU A 306 -7.54 -13.44 20.32
C LEU A 306 -6.02 -13.68 20.36
N PRO A 307 -5.45 -14.26 21.44
CA PRO A 307 -4.00 -14.34 21.63
C PRO A 307 -3.29 -15.14 20.53
N VAL A 308 -3.93 -16.15 19.97
CA VAL A 308 -3.38 -16.94 18.85
C VAL A 308 -3.14 -16.07 17.62
N VAL A 309 -4.07 -15.16 17.31
CA VAL A 309 -3.96 -14.25 16.16
C VAL A 309 -2.82 -13.25 16.38
N GLY A 310 -2.67 -12.76 17.62
CA GLY A 310 -1.57 -11.88 18.01
C GLY A 310 -0.21 -12.55 17.83
N VAL A 311 -0.04 -13.80 18.29
CA VAL A 311 1.21 -14.57 18.13
C VAL A 311 1.55 -14.80 16.66
N ILE A 312 0.55 -15.15 15.84
CA ILE A 312 0.74 -15.29 14.39
C ILE A 312 1.23 -13.97 13.80
N GLY A 313 0.64 -12.84 14.21
CA GLY A 313 1.06 -11.51 13.77
C GLY A 313 2.50 -11.17 14.17
N ALA A 314 2.89 -11.44 15.41
CA ALA A 314 4.24 -11.19 15.91
C ALA A 314 5.30 -12.04 15.19
N VAL A 315 5.00 -13.31 14.88
CA VAL A 315 5.87 -14.17 14.08
C VAL A 315 5.98 -13.66 12.63
N GLU A 316 4.84 -13.32 12.01
CA GLU A 316 4.82 -12.78 10.65
C GLU A 316 5.60 -11.46 10.55
N LEU A 317 5.62 -10.64 11.60
CA LEU A 317 6.36 -9.38 11.61
C LEU A 317 7.86 -9.59 11.32
N TRP A 318 8.46 -10.66 11.87
CA TRP A 318 9.85 -11.00 11.60
C TRP A 318 10.07 -11.50 10.17
N PHE A 319 9.12 -12.26 9.61
CA PHE A 319 9.16 -12.63 8.20
C PHE A 319 9.05 -11.40 7.28
N ALA A 320 8.12 -10.48 7.59
CA ALA A 320 7.97 -9.23 6.86
C ALA A 320 9.25 -8.37 6.93
N PHE A 321 9.89 -8.29 8.09
CA PHE A 321 11.17 -7.59 8.26
C PHE A 321 12.32 -8.24 7.47
N LEU A 322 12.38 -9.57 7.43
CA LEU A 322 13.35 -10.29 6.60
C LEU A 322 13.15 -9.97 5.12
N VAL A 323 11.91 -10.05 4.62
CA VAL A 323 11.59 -9.73 3.22
C VAL A 323 11.89 -8.26 2.92
N TRP A 324 11.55 -7.35 3.83
CA TRP A 324 11.90 -5.93 3.72
C TRP A 324 13.40 -5.74 3.58
N THR A 325 14.20 -6.41 4.41
CA THR A 325 15.68 -6.31 4.39
C THR A 325 16.24 -6.79 3.05
N LEU A 326 15.76 -7.93 2.54
CA LEU A 326 16.18 -8.47 1.25
C LEU A 326 15.84 -7.52 0.08
N VAL A 327 14.62 -6.99 0.06
CA VAL A 327 14.17 -6.05 -0.98
C VAL A 327 14.91 -4.71 -0.88
N PHE A 328 15.17 -4.22 0.33
CA PHE A 328 15.94 -3.01 0.57
C PHE A 328 17.39 -3.14 0.09
N VAL A 329 18.07 -4.24 0.43
CA VAL A 329 19.43 -4.52 -0.06
C VAL A 329 19.43 -4.63 -1.58
N ALA A 330 18.47 -5.34 -2.17
CA ALA A 330 18.35 -5.45 -3.63
C ALA A 330 18.15 -4.08 -4.30
N MET A 331 17.35 -3.19 -3.70
CA MET A 331 17.16 -1.81 -4.14
C MET A 331 18.47 -1.03 -4.10
N VAL A 332 19.18 -1.06 -2.97
CA VAL A 332 20.45 -0.31 -2.80
C VAL A 332 21.50 -0.80 -3.79
N VAL A 333 21.63 -2.11 -3.97
CA VAL A 333 22.54 -2.71 -4.97
C VAL A 333 22.14 -2.30 -6.40
N HIS A 334 20.85 -2.31 -6.72
CA HIS A 334 20.36 -1.89 -8.03
C HIS A 334 20.65 -0.40 -8.29
N LEU A 335 20.39 0.48 -7.32
CA LEU A 335 20.67 1.91 -7.42
C LEU A 335 22.18 2.17 -7.53
N TRP A 336 23.01 1.45 -6.76
CA TRP A 336 24.46 1.55 -6.86
C TRP A 336 24.97 1.19 -8.26
N ARG A 337 24.53 0.07 -8.81
CA ARG A 337 24.93 -0.38 -10.16
C ARG A 337 24.51 0.61 -11.25
N THR A 338 23.25 1.01 -11.25
CA THR A 338 22.65 1.84 -12.31
C THR A 338 23.03 3.32 -12.24
N VAL A 339 23.17 3.89 -11.03
CA VAL A 339 23.46 5.31 -10.86
C VAL A 339 24.97 5.57 -10.79
N LEU A 340 25.72 4.75 -10.06
CA LEU A 340 27.13 5.01 -9.73
C LEU A 340 28.13 4.26 -10.62
N THR A 341 27.77 3.10 -11.18
CA THR A 341 28.77 2.19 -11.80
C THR A 341 28.73 2.13 -13.33
N ASP A 342 27.61 2.44 -14.00
CA ASP A 342 27.55 2.37 -15.47
C ASP A 342 28.39 3.47 -16.16
N ARG A 343 29.64 3.12 -16.50
CA ARG A 343 30.46 3.67 -17.59
C ARG A 343 30.49 2.65 -18.75
N ALA A 344 29.40 2.47 -19.48
CA ALA A 344 29.36 1.85 -20.82
C ALA A 344 27.91 2.03 -21.32
N SER A 345 27.61 2.65 -22.46
CA SER A 345 28.25 2.52 -23.76
C SER A 345 28.15 3.83 -24.55
N SER A 346 29.29 4.50 -24.75
CA SER A 346 29.54 5.26 -25.97
C SER A 346 29.80 4.23 -27.08
N ILE A 347 28.75 3.81 -27.78
CA ILE A 347 28.94 3.18 -29.09
C ILE A 347 29.30 4.33 -30.03
N PRO A 348 30.51 4.37 -30.64
CA PRO A 348 30.79 5.35 -31.67
C PRO A 348 29.85 5.11 -32.86
N PRO A 349 29.44 6.15 -33.60
CA PRO A 349 28.62 5.95 -34.80
C PRO A 349 29.36 4.99 -35.75
N PRO A 350 28.66 4.06 -36.43
CA PRO A 350 29.30 3.23 -37.43
C PRO A 350 29.97 4.16 -38.44
N GLY A 351 31.30 4.05 -38.54
CA GLY A 351 32.09 4.75 -39.52
C GLY A 351 31.69 4.29 -40.92
N ARG A 352 31.53 5.29 -41.80
CA ARG A 352 31.49 5.29 -43.27
C ARG A 352 31.37 3.97 -44.01
#